data_AF-A0A920KY22-F1
#
_entry.id   AF-A0A920KY22-F1
#
_cell.length_a   1.000
_cell.length_b   1.000
_cell.length_c   1.000
_cell.angle_alpha   90.00
_cell.angle_beta   90.00
_cell.angle_gamma   90.00
#
_symmetry.space_group_name_H-M   'P 1'
#
loop_
_entity.id
_entity.type
_entity.pdbx_description
1 polymer ?
#
loop_
_entity_poly.entity_id
_entity_poly.type
_entity_poly.pdbx_seq_one_letter_code
_entity_poly.pdbx_strand_id
1 'polypeptide(L)' 'MVTGAAQMDGAILVVAATDGPMPQTREHIYLDVRLGATIVVF' A
#
# COMPACT_ATOMS: atom_id res chain seq x y z
N MET A 1 -2.30 4.49 -8.00
CA MET A 1 -2.53 3.37 -8.95
C MET A 1 -3.74 2.60 -8.43
N VAL A 2 -4.80 2.40 -9.22
CA VAL A 2 -6.05 1.81 -8.68
C VAL A 2 -6.19 0.32 -9.01
N THR A 3 -5.71 -0.15 -10.16
CA THR A 3 -5.81 -1.56 -10.58
C THR A 3 -4.92 -2.51 -9.78
N GLY A 4 -3.82 -2.02 -9.20
CA GLY A 4 -2.97 -2.80 -8.29
C GLY A 4 -3.63 -3.07 -6.93
N ALA A 5 -4.58 -2.22 -6.54
CA ALA A 5 -5.44 -2.37 -5.36
C ALA A 5 -6.78 -2.98 -5.79
N ALA A 6 -6.75 -4.04 -6.60
CA ALA A 6 -7.96 -4.82 -6.88
C ALA A 6 -8.36 -5.64 -5.63
N GLN A 7 -9.51 -6.31 -5.63
CA GLN A 7 -9.83 -7.27 -4.55
C GLN A 7 -8.68 -8.30 -4.44
N MET A 8 -7.91 -8.18 -3.36
CA MET A 8 -6.69 -8.95 -3.10
C MET A 8 -6.62 -9.23 -1.60
N ASP A 9 -6.08 -10.39 -1.23
CA ASP A 9 -6.00 -10.80 0.18
C ASP A 9 -4.87 -10.11 0.94
N GLY A 10 -3.80 -9.67 0.25
CA GLY A 10 -2.70 -8.95 0.88
C GLY A 10 -1.73 -8.29 -0.09
N ALA A 11 -1.06 -7.24 0.40
CA ALA A 11 -0.13 -6.41 -0.36
C ALA A 11 1.22 -6.25 0.36
N ILE A 12 2.28 -6.09 -0.44
CA ILE A 12 3.62 -5.75 0.04
C ILE A 12 3.90 -4.30 -0.36
N LEU A 13 4.20 -3.46 0.63
CA LEU A 13 4.52 -2.06 0.43
C LEU A 13 5.98 -1.81 0.75
N VAL A 14 6.74 -1.35 -0.24
CA VAL A 14 8.16 -1.02 -0.08
C VAL A 14 8.33 0.48 0.09
N VAL A 15 9.01 0.89 1.16
CA VAL A 15 9.28 2.28 1.49
C VAL A 15 10.77 2.48 1.66
N ALA A 16 11.34 3.43 0.91
CA ALA A 16 12.74 3.80 1.10
C ALA A 16 12.95 4.37 2.52
N ALA A 17 13.86 3.79 3.29
CA ALA A 17 14.16 4.24 4.64
C ALA A 17 14.71 5.68 4.71
N THR A 18 15.36 6.14 3.63
CA THR A 18 15.92 7.49 3.50
C THR A 18 14.87 8.56 3.36
N ASP A 19 13.82 8.28 2.60
CA ASP A 19 12.84 9.28 2.17
C ASP A 19 11.50 9.15 2.90
N GLY A 20 11.29 8.01 3.58
CA GLY A 20 10.07 7.72 4.32
C GLY A 20 8.84 7.59 3.41
N PRO A 21 7.63 7.59 4.00
CA PRO A 21 6.40 7.36 3.26
C PRO A 21 6.05 8.55 2.36
N MET A 22 6.11 8.30 1.05
CA MET A 22 5.73 9.24 0.00
C MET A 22 4.21 9.36 -0.13
N PRO A 23 3.68 10.41 -0.80
CA PRO A 23 2.25 10.53 -1.07
C PRO A 23 1.65 9.26 -1.73
N GLN A 24 2.39 8.61 -2.62
CA GLN A 24 1.99 7.35 -3.27
C GLN A 24 1.84 6.20 -2.27
N THR A 25 2.77 6.11 -1.30
CA THR A 25 2.73 5.13 -0.21
C THR A 25 1.48 5.30 0.65
N ARG A 26 1.10 6.55 0.95
CA ARG A 26 -0.11 6.84 1.73
C ARG A 26 -1.39 6.52 0.97
N GLU A 27 -1.42 6.81 -0.33
CA GLU A 27 -2.53 6.44 -1.21
C GLU A 27 -2.73 4.91 -1.22
N HIS A 28 -1.64 4.14 -1.35
CA HIS A 28 -1.73 2.67 -1.37
C HIS A 28 -2.21 2.10 -0.04
N ILE A 29 -1.70 2.60 1.10
CA ILE A 29 -2.20 2.20 2.42
C ILE A 29 -3.70 2.49 2.55
N TYR A 30 -4.14 3.68 2.12
CA TYR A 30 -5.55 4.06 2.20
C TYR A 30 -6.43 3.16 1.33
N LEU A 31 -5.98 2.80 0.13
CA LEU A 31 -6.70 1.90 -0.77
C LEU A 31 -6.77 0.47 -0.21
N ASP A 32 -5.65 -0.10 0.20
CA ASP A 32 -5.57 -1.49 0.69
C ASP A 32 -6.38 -1.70 1.97
N VAL A 33 -6.36 -0.72 2.89
CA VAL A 33 -7.21 -0.74 4.09
C VAL A 33 -8.70 -0.69 3.73
N ARG A 34 -9.08 0.09 2.71
CA ARG A 34 -10.48 0.19 2.26
C ARG A 34 -10.98 -1.12 1.64
N LEU A 35 -10.07 -1.88 1.04
CA LEU A 35 -10.37 -3.13 0.34
C LEU A 35 -10.28 -4.36 1.24
N GLY A 36 -9.81 -4.19 2.48
CA GLY A 36 -9.66 -5.28 3.45
C GLY A 36 -8.41 -6.15 3.23
N ALA A 37 -7.43 -5.67 2.47
CA ALA A 37 -6.20 -6.39 2.22
C ALA A 37 -5.27 -6.31 3.45
N THR A 38 -4.57 -7.40 3.75
CA THR A 38 -3.52 -7.39 4.78
C THR A 38 -2.24 -6.79 4.19
N ILE A 39 -1.76 -5.68 4.76
CA ILE A 39 -0.55 -5.00 4.27
C ILE A 39 0.67 -5.35 5.13
N VAL A 40 1.81 -5.60 4.48
CA VAL A 40 3.12 -5.72 5.14
C VAL A 40 4.05 -4.67 4.54
N VAL A 41 4.74 -3.91 5.40
CA VAL A 41 5.62 -2.80 5.01
C VAL A 41 7.08 -3.19 5.18
N PHE A 42 7.90 -2.95 4.16
CA PHE A 42 9.34 -3.18 4.15
C PHE A 42 10.11 -1.89 3.83
#